data_AF-A0A3G9HBE0-F1
#
_entry.id   AF-A0A3G9HBE0-F1
#
_cell.length_a   1.000
_cell.length_b   1.000
_cell.length_c   1.000
_cell.angle_alpha   90.00
_cell.angle_beta   90.00
_cell.angle_gamma   90.00
#
_symmetry.space_group_name_H-M   'P 1'
#
loop_
_entity.id
_entity.type
_entity.pdbx_description
1 polymer ?
#
loop_
_entity_poly.entity_id
_entity_poly.type
_entity_poly.pdbx_seq_one_letter_code
_entity_poly.pdbx_strand_id
1 'polypeptide(L)' 'MLRLLLATLTSITFAWAIDYAERSTQELIASLHPGGKNVSIILHELKKREATMTPEEKRLYRKKREEITNVEKK' A
#
# COMPACT_ATOMS: atom_id res chain seq x y z
N MET A 1 3.00 0.21 -42.71
CA MET A 1 3.77 -0.35 -41.57
C MET A 1 3.92 0.61 -40.38
N LEU A 2 4.07 1.92 -40.57
CA LEU A 2 4.17 2.91 -39.47
C LEU A 2 2.94 2.94 -38.52
N ARG A 3 1.74 2.67 -39.04
CA ARG A 3 0.50 2.65 -38.25
C ARG A 3 0.40 1.51 -37.23
N LEU A 4 1.18 0.43 -37.41
CA LEU A 4 1.17 -0.72 -36.50
C LEU A 4 2.06 -0.47 -35.26
N LEU A 5 3.14 0.29 -35.44
CA LEU A 5 4.08 0.67 -34.36
C LEU A 5 3.47 1.67 -33.37
N LEU A 6 2.58 2.57 -33.82
CA LEU A 6 1.88 3.49 -32.92
C LEU A 6 0.85 2.77 -32.04
N ALA A 7 0.25 1.67 -32.51
CA ALA A 7 -0.76 0.92 -31.74
C ALA A 7 -0.14 0.14 -30.57
N THR A 8 1.10 -0.33 -30.71
CA THR A 8 1.85 -0.94 -29.59
C THR A 8 2.33 0.09 -28.57
N LEU A 9 2.58 1.34 -28.99
CA LEU A 9 3.11 2.39 -28.10
C LEU A 9 2.02 3.04 -27.23
N THR A 10 0.77 3.07 -27.69
CA THR A 10 -0.38 3.58 -26.91
C THR A 10 -0.96 2.57 -25.93
N SER A 11 -0.49 1.32 -25.95
CA SER A 11 -0.89 0.28 -24.99
C SER A 11 -0.12 0.34 -23.66
N ILE A 12 0.78 1.33 -23.49
CA ILE A 12 1.32 1.70 -22.18
C ILE A 12 0.21 2.44 -21.44
N THR A 13 -0.77 1.66 -20.99
CA THR A 13 -1.77 2.11 -20.04
C THR A 13 -1.01 2.72 -18.88
N PHE A 14 -1.29 3.99 -18.59
CA PHE A 14 -0.95 4.61 -17.32
C PHE A 14 -1.56 3.73 -16.22
N ALA A 15 -0.77 2.77 -15.74
CA ALA A 15 -0.98 2.20 -14.43
C ALA A 15 -0.68 3.37 -13.50
N TRP A 16 -1.73 4.03 -13.02
CA TRP A 16 -1.66 4.91 -11.87
C TRP A 16 -1.28 4.03 -10.70
N ALA A 17 0.02 3.71 -10.61
CA ALA A 17 0.59 3.06 -9.45
C ALA A 17 0.32 4.03 -8.30
N ILE A 18 -0.58 3.63 -7.40
CA ILE A 18 -0.76 4.37 -6.16
C ILE A 18 0.61 4.33 -5.48
N ASP A 19 1.31 5.45 -5.48
CA ASP A 19 2.61 5.52 -4.83
C ASP A 19 2.39 5.60 -3.32
N TYR A 20 2.56 4.45 -2.66
CA TYR A 20 2.49 4.35 -1.21
C TYR A 20 3.73 4.96 -0.54
N ALA A 21 4.81 5.20 -1.29
CA ALA A 21 6.02 5.82 -0.77
C ALA A 21 5.77 7.30 -0.42
N GLU A 22 4.98 8.03 -1.21
CA GLU A 22 4.71 9.45 -1.00
C GLU A 22 3.70 9.75 0.10
N ARG A 23 2.91 8.75 0.53
CA ARG A 23 1.92 8.93 1.60
C ARG A 23 2.57 9.12 2.96
N SER A 24 1.93 9.86 3.85
CA SER A 24 2.34 9.92 5.26
C SER A 24 2.12 8.58 5.97
N THR A 25 2.85 8.36 7.07
CA THR A 25 2.69 7.17 7.91
C THR A 25 1.26 7.03 8.44
N GLN A 26 0.63 8.15 8.84
CA GLN A 26 -0.75 8.17 9.31
C GLN A 26 -1.75 7.73 8.22
N GLU A 27 -1.58 8.22 6.99
CA GLU A 27 -2.44 7.82 5.86
C GLU A 27 -2.26 6.35 5.49
N LEU A 28 -1.04 5.82 5.58
CA LEU A 28 -0.77 4.40 5.38
C LEU A 28 -1.46 3.55 6.46
N ILE A 29 -1.36 3.93 7.73
CA ILE A 29 -2.06 3.24 8.84
C ILE A 29 -3.58 3.32 8.65
N ALA A 30 -4.12 4.48 8.25
CA ALA A 30 -5.54 4.65 7.98
C ALA A 30 -6.02 3.79 6.80
N SER A 31 -5.17 3.60 5.79
CA SER A 31 -5.45 2.75 4.62
C SER A 31 -5.34 1.26 4.93
N LEU A 32 -4.76 0.87 6.06
CA LEU A 32 -4.56 -0.52 6.48
C LEU A 32 -5.85 -1.10 7.11
N HIS A 33 -6.69 -1.72 6.29
CA HIS A 33 -7.95 -2.36 6.71
C HIS A 33 -8.03 -3.83 6.26
N PRO A 34 -8.71 -4.70 7.03
CA PRO A 34 -8.93 -6.10 6.64
C PRO A 34 -9.64 -6.21 5.29
N GLY A 35 -9.17 -7.13 4.43
CA GLY A 35 -9.72 -7.32 3.08
C GLY A 35 -9.32 -6.26 2.05
N GLY A 36 -8.46 -5.30 2.41
CA GLY A 36 -7.93 -4.32 1.47
C GLY A 36 -7.03 -4.95 0.40
N LYS A 37 -7.21 -4.56 -0.87
CA LYS A 37 -6.45 -5.12 -2.00
C LYS A 37 -4.93 -4.93 -1.90
N ASN A 38 -4.49 -3.88 -1.19
CA ASN A 38 -3.09 -3.45 -1.13
C ASN A 38 -2.47 -3.63 0.26
N VAL A 39 -3.07 -4.47 1.12
CA VAL A 39 -2.60 -4.69 2.51
C VAL A 39 -1.12 -5.06 2.55
N SER A 40 -0.66 -5.99 1.71
CA SER A 40 0.75 -6.42 1.69
C SER A 40 1.71 -5.26 1.38
N ILE A 41 1.36 -4.42 0.41
CA ILE A 41 2.16 -3.25 0.01
C ILE A 41 2.19 -2.21 1.14
N ILE A 42 1.04 -1.93 1.74
CA ILE A 42 0.93 -0.97 2.86
C ILE A 42 1.71 -1.47 4.08
N LEU A 43 1.62 -2.76 4.41
CA LEU A 43 2.39 -3.37 5.49
C LEU A 43 3.89 -3.28 5.25
N HIS A 44 4.33 -3.50 4.00
CA HIS A 44 5.74 -3.37 3.62
C HIS A 44 6.25 -1.94 3.81
N GLU A 45 5.49 -0.94 3.35
CA GLU A 45 5.86 0.47 3.53
C GLU A 45 5.85 0.91 5.00
N LEU A 46 4.86 0.46 5.78
CA LEU A 46 4.83 0.73 7.22
C LEU A 46 5.99 0.06 7.95
N LYS A 47 6.36 -1.17 7.58
CA LYS A 47 7.50 -1.88 8.16
C LYS A 47 8.82 -1.15 7.91
N LYS A 48 9.04 -0.60 6.72
CA LYS A 48 10.23 0.23 6.41
C LYS A 48 10.35 1.45 7.34
N ARG A 49 9.21 2.03 7.73
CA ARG A 49 9.11 3.25 8.54
C ARG A 49 8.98 3.00 10.03
N GLU A 50 8.90 1.74 10.46
CA GLU A 50 8.67 1.35 11.85
C GLU A 50 9.72 1.94 12.80
N ALA A 51 10.96 2.08 12.33
CA ALA A 51 12.04 2.69 13.11
C ALA A 51 11.78 4.17 13.46
N THR A 52 11.15 4.92 12.54
CA THR A 52 10.92 6.36 12.66
C THR A 52 9.52 6.72 13.13
N MET A 53 8.65 5.74 13.37
CA MET A 53 7.30 5.96 13.90
C MET A 53 7.34 6.52 15.33
N THR A 54 6.43 7.45 15.59
CA THR A 54 6.09 7.89 16.95
C THR A 54 5.50 6.73 17.78
N PRO A 55 5.52 6.81 19.12
CA PRO A 55 4.90 5.79 19.97
C PRO A 55 3.41 5.56 19.67
N GLU A 56 2.68 6.62 19.30
CA GLU A 56 1.27 6.54 18.95
C GLU A 56 1.05 5.79 17.62
N GLU A 57 1.82 6.12 16.59
CA GLU A 57 1.76 5.42 15.30
C GLU A 57 2.12 3.94 15.44
N LYS A 58 3.14 3.60 16.24
CA LYS A 58 3.49 2.20 16.53
C LYS A 58 2.33 1.45 17.18
N ARG A 59 1.62 2.10 18.10
CA ARG A 59 0.45 1.52 18.77
C ARG A 59 -0.69 1.27 17.78
N LEU A 60 -1.01 2.25 16.94
CA LEU A 60 -2.05 2.13 15.93
C LEU A 60 -1.70 1.08 14.87
N TYR A 61 -0.46 1.07 14.38
CA TYR A 61 0.02 0.09 13.41
C TYR A 61 -0.09 -1.34 13.96
N ARG A 62 0.36 -1.60 15.20
CA ARG A 62 0.23 -2.92 15.82
C ARG A 62 -1.23 -3.37 15.93
N LYS A 63 -2.11 -2.48 16.41
CA LYS A 63 -3.56 -2.76 16.51
C LYS A 63 -4.15 -3.16 15.15
N LYS A 64 -3.86 -2.38 14.10
CA LYS A 64 -4.32 -2.69 12.74
C LYS A 64 -3.76 -4.00 12.20
N ARG A 65 -2.50 -4.31 12.49
CA ARG A 65 -1.87 -5.57 12.06
C ARG A 65 -2.51 -6.79 12.73
N GLU A 66 -2.86 -6.68 14.01
CA GLU A 66 -3.61 -7.71 14.73
C GLU A 66 -5.02 -7.89 14.18
N GLU A 67 -5.74 -6.79 13.89
CA GLU A 67 -7.06 -6.82 13.25
C GLU A 67 -7.02 -7.61 11.93
N ILE A 68 -6.02 -7.36 11.08
CA ILE A 68 -5.84 -8.07 9.80
C ILE A 68 -5.55 -9.54 10.03
N THR A 69 -4.59 -9.86 10.91
CA THR A 69 -4.18 -11.25 11.19
C THR A 69 -5.34 -12.08 11.74
N ASN A 70 -6.20 -11.49 12.57
CA ASN A 70 -7.34 -12.18 13.16
C ASN A 70 -8.47 -12.45 12.15
N VAL A 71 -8.62 -11.59 11.13
CA VAL A 71 -9.59 -11.81 10.04
C VAL A 71 -9.11 -12.91 9.10
N GLU A 72 -7.82 -12.97 8.78
CA GLU A 72 -7.26 -14.02 7.90
C GLU A 72 -7.28 -15.42 8.52
N LYS A 73 -7.38 -15.53 9.85
CA LYS A 73 -7.45 -16.81 10.58
C LYS A 73 -8.88 -17.37 10.73
N LYS A 74 -9.89 -16.60 10.34
CA LYS A 74 -11.32 -16.93 10.52
C LYS A 74 -11.90 -17.45 9.22
#